data_AF-A0A817AYC5-F1
#
_entry.id   AF-A0A817AYC5-F1
#
_cell.length_a   1.000
_cell.length_b   1.000
_cell.length_c   1.000
_cell.angle_alpha   90.00
_cell.angle_beta   90.00
_cell.angle_gamma   90.00
#
_symmetry.space_group_name_H-M   'P 1'
#
loop_
_entity.id
_entity.type
_entity.pdbx_description
1 polymer ?
#
loop_
_entity_poly.entity_id
_entity_poly.type
_entity_poly.pdbx_seq_one_letter_code
_entity_poly.pdbx_strand_id
1 'polypeptide(L)'
;MHGYFMNIRLYNQAKSVAEPFAFAEYRKKKLHEKIYLKRVKSRVPMPIASIVNKDLAEKLQQNKSELNIKNKKKQKSLENKETPSILIDTRFQSLFTNLDMQIDANHKYFKSIAPLVSRLNKQTAVEDESISNENEEEEREDNLIDDILTSEEEKETTHRKTKLVPLDAINDTLIKKLFVHYFLSTNMYPHTVHSLC
;
A
#
# COMPACT_ATOMS: atom_id res chain seq x y z
N MET A 1 -4.99 72.14 2.50
CA MET A 1 -5.61 71.86 3.81
C MET A 1 -4.50 71.68 4.83
N HIS A 2 -4.50 72.45 5.91
CA HIS A 2 -3.50 72.35 6.99
C HIS A 2 -3.94 71.22 7.93
N GLY A 3 -3.14 70.15 8.05
CA GLY A 3 -3.44 69.06 8.96
C GLY A 3 -3.14 69.46 10.41
N TYR A 4 -4.06 69.13 11.33
CA TYR A 4 -3.79 69.28 12.76
C TYR A 4 -2.83 68.18 13.23
N PHE A 5 -1.79 68.56 13.97
CA PHE A 5 -0.83 67.60 14.53
C PHE A 5 -1.30 67.15 15.92
N MET A 6 -1.53 65.84 16.08
CA MET A 6 -1.85 65.24 17.38
C MET A 6 -0.57 64.78 18.06
N ASN A 7 -0.43 65.08 19.36
CA ASN A 7 0.68 64.55 20.14
C ASN A 7 0.60 63.01 20.19
N ILE A 8 1.73 62.33 19.97
CA ILE A 8 1.82 60.87 19.95
C ILE A 8 1.26 60.22 21.24
N ARG A 9 1.45 60.88 22.39
CA ARG A 9 0.93 60.40 23.69
C ARG A 9 -0.59 60.39 23.71
N LEU A 10 -1.21 61.45 23.19
CA LEU A 10 -2.66 61.59 23.13
C LEU A 10 -3.28 60.57 22.16
N TYR A 11 -2.63 60.33 21.02
CA TYR A 11 -3.03 59.28 20.07
C TYR A 11 -2.97 57.88 20.70
N ASN A 12 -1.89 57.56 21.41
CA ASN A 12 -1.74 56.24 22.04
C ASN A 12 -2.77 56.02 23.16
N GLN A 13 -3.08 57.06 23.95
CA GLN A 13 -4.14 56.98 24.96
C GLN A 13 -5.51 56.75 24.33
N ALA A 14 -5.87 57.57 23.33
CA ALA A 14 -7.12 57.39 22.58
C ALA A 14 -7.21 55.99 21.95
N LYS A 15 -6.11 55.48 21.38
CA LYS A 15 -6.03 54.14 20.83
C LYS A 15 -6.20 53.04 21.88
N SER A 16 -5.59 53.18 23.07
CA SER A 16 -5.77 52.22 24.16
C SER A 16 -7.19 52.18 24.71
N VAL A 17 -7.88 53.33 24.73
CA VAL A 17 -9.28 53.44 25.17
C VAL A 17 -10.23 52.89 24.11
N ALA A 18 -9.95 53.17 22.83
CA ALA A 18 -10.74 52.67 21.72
C ALA A 18 -10.58 51.15 21.53
N GLU A 19 -9.38 50.61 21.76
CA GLU A 19 -9.08 49.19 21.54
C GLU A 19 -8.47 48.49 22.78
N PRO A 20 -9.22 48.37 23.89
CA PRO A 20 -8.69 47.84 25.16
C PRO A 20 -8.22 46.38 25.06
N PHE A 21 -8.76 45.60 24.11
CA PHE A 21 -8.44 44.17 23.95
C PHE A 21 -7.60 43.84 22.71
N ALA A 22 -7.05 44.84 22.01
CA ALA A 22 -6.33 44.64 20.76
C ALA A 22 -5.24 43.56 20.83
N PHE A 23 -4.43 43.60 21.91
CA PHE A 23 -3.34 42.65 22.08
C PHE A 23 -3.82 41.22 22.37
N ALA A 24 -4.86 41.07 23.20
CA ALA A 24 -5.42 39.76 23.53
C ALA A 24 -6.08 39.11 22.31
N GLU A 25 -6.85 39.88 21.54
CA GLU A 25 -7.47 39.43 20.29
C GLU A 25 -6.42 39.07 19.23
N TYR A 26 -5.36 39.87 19.09
CA TYR A 26 -4.25 39.55 18.19
C TYR A 26 -3.59 38.21 18.55
N ARG A 27 -3.32 37.96 19.84
CA ARG A 27 -2.76 36.68 20.29
C ARG A 27 -3.69 35.51 19.99
N LYS A 28 -4.99 35.64 20.27
CA LYS A 28 -6.00 34.61 19.95
C LYS A 28 -6.02 34.32 18.44
N LYS A 29 -6.10 35.36 17.61
CA LYS A 29 -6.11 35.22 16.13
C LYS A 29 -4.87 34.50 15.62
N LYS A 30 -3.68 34.86 16.10
CA LYS A 30 -2.43 34.18 15.74
C LYS A 30 -2.38 32.73 16.19
N LEU A 31 -2.95 32.41 17.34
CA LEU A 31 -3.08 31.03 17.82
C LEU A 31 -4.05 30.23 16.93
N HIS A 32 -5.22 30.79 16.61
CA HIS A 32 -6.18 30.19 15.69
C HIS A 32 -5.58 29.96 14.30
N GLU A 33 -4.84 30.93 13.76
CA GLU A 33 -4.14 30.81 12.47
C GLU A 33 -3.13 29.66 12.50
N LYS A 34 -2.31 29.56 13.55
CA LYS A 34 -1.37 28.43 13.73
C LYS A 34 -2.09 27.08 13.82
N ILE A 35 -3.18 27.00 14.57
CA ILE A 35 -4.00 25.78 14.67
C ILE A 35 -4.60 25.44 13.30
N TYR A 36 -5.14 26.42 12.59
CA TYR A 36 -5.72 26.24 11.26
C TYR A 36 -4.67 25.71 10.27
N LEU A 37 -3.51 26.36 10.18
CA LEU A 37 -2.40 25.91 9.33
C LEU A 37 -1.94 24.49 9.67
N LYS A 38 -1.86 24.14 10.96
CA LYS A 38 -1.56 22.78 11.41
C LYS A 38 -2.64 21.79 10.97
N ARG A 39 -3.92 22.12 11.13
CA ARG A 39 -5.05 21.27 10.71
C ARG A 39 -5.08 21.09 9.20
N VAL A 40 -4.86 22.14 8.42
CA VAL A 40 -4.83 22.06 6.94
C VAL A 40 -3.67 21.18 6.48
N LYS A 41 -2.48 21.33 7.06
CA LYS A 41 -1.33 20.46 6.74
C LYS A 41 -1.48 19.02 7.22
N SER A 42 -2.15 18.81 8.36
CA SER A 42 -2.36 17.49 8.95
C SER A 42 -3.60 16.77 8.42
N ARG A 43 -4.48 17.45 7.66
CA ARG A 43 -5.67 16.82 7.10
C ARG A 43 -5.21 15.83 6.04
N VAL A 44 -5.18 14.56 6.42
CA VAL A 44 -5.10 13.46 5.46
C VAL A 44 -6.29 13.65 4.51
N PRO A 45 -6.08 13.79 3.20
CA PRO A 45 -7.19 13.86 2.27
C PRO A 45 -8.00 12.58 2.47
N MET A 46 -9.27 12.74 2.89
CA MET A 46 -10.18 11.60 3.00
C MET A 46 -10.21 10.93 1.63
N PRO A 47 -9.94 9.62 1.55
CA PRO A 47 -9.98 8.93 0.29
C PRO A 47 -11.39 9.06 -0.28
N ILE A 48 -11.47 9.45 -1.55
CA ILE A 48 -12.74 9.44 -2.28
C ILE A 48 -13.22 7.99 -2.24
N ALA A 49 -14.30 7.73 -1.48
CA ALA A 49 -14.90 6.42 -1.44
C ALA A 49 -15.56 6.17 -2.79
N SER A 50 -14.88 5.42 -3.66
CA SER A 50 -15.44 5.03 -4.94
C SER A 50 -16.66 4.13 -4.73
N ILE A 51 -17.67 4.30 -5.60
CA ILE A 51 -18.87 3.47 -5.57
C ILE A 51 -18.50 2.06 -6.04
N VAL A 52 -17.64 1.98 -7.06
CA VAL A 52 -17.19 0.75 -7.73
C VAL A 52 -15.68 0.56 -7.50
N ASN A 53 -15.22 -0.70 -7.52
CA ASN A 53 -13.79 -1.07 -7.45
C ASN A 53 -13.03 -0.48 -6.25
N LYS A 54 -13.61 -0.60 -5.05
CA LYS A 54 -13.04 -0.09 -3.80
C LYS A 54 -11.65 -0.66 -3.52
N ASP A 55 -11.49 -1.97 -3.69
CA ASP A 55 -10.22 -2.68 -3.47
C ASP A 55 -9.10 -2.17 -4.41
N LEU A 56 -9.46 -1.83 -5.65
CA LEU A 56 -8.50 -1.24 -6.60
C LEU A 56 -8.09 0.16 -6.15
N ALA A 57 -9.07 0.98 -5.74
CA ALA A 57 -8.80 2.33 -5.25
C ALA A 57 -7.91 2.33 -4.01
N GLU A 58 -8.14 1.38 -3.09
CA GLU A 58 -7.32 1.21 -1.89
C GLU A 58 -5.87 0.82 -2.25
N LYS A 59 -5.67 -0.17 -3.13
CA LYS A 59 -4.33 -0.56 -3.59
C LYS A 59 -3.57 0.60 -4.25
N LEU A 60 -4.25 1.41 -5.06
CA LEU A 60 -3.64 2.59 -5.69
C LEU A 60 -3.23 3.65 -4.65
N GLN A 61 -4.01 3.83 -3.58
CA GLN A 61 -3.67 4.73 -2.48
C GLN A 61 -2.51 4.20 -1.64
N GLN A 62 -2.50 2.90 -1.34
CA GLN A 62 -1.40 2.24 -0.63
C GLN A 62 -0.09 2.41 -1.41
N ASN A 63 -0.06 2.05 -2.70
CA ASN A 63 1.09 2.24 -3.57
C ASN A 63 1.54 3.72 -3.61
N LYS A 64 0.60 4.67 -3.74
CA LYS A 64 0.94 6.11 -3.69
C LYS A 64 1.55 6.51 -2.35
N SER A 65 1.05 5.97 -1.24
CA SER A 65 1.58 6.26 0.10
C SER A 65 2.98 5.68 0.29
N GLU A 66 3.22 4.46 -0.18
CA GLU A 66 4.52 3.79 -0.13
C GLU A 66 5.57 4.52 -0.98
N LEU A 67 5.22 4.91 -2.20
CA LEU A 67 6.07 5.74 -3.07
C LEU A 67 6.40 7.09 -2.41
N ASN A 68 5.43 7.74 -1.77
CA ASN A 68 5.68 8.99 -1.04
C ASN A 68 6.59 8.80 0.19
N ILE A 69 6.54 7.65 0.87
CA ILE A 69 7.42 7.32 2.00
C ILE A 69 8.85 7.05 1.50
N LYS A 70 9.00 6.26 0.42
CA LYS A 70 10.30 5.99 -0.22
C LYS A 70 10.94 7.29 -0.75
N ASN A 71 10.17 8.16 -1.41
CA ASN A 71 10.64 9.43 -1.97
C ASN A 71 10.96 10.50 -0.91
N LYS A 72 10.43 10.41 0.32
CA LYS A 72 10.86 11.29 1.42
C LYS A 72 12.32 11.09 1.84
N LYS A 73 12.91 9.92 1.57
CA LYS A 73 14.35 9.65 1.80
C LYS A 73 15.23 10.16 0.64
N LYS A 74 14.74 10.13 -0.61
CA LYS A 74 15.35 10.75 -1.80
C LYS A 74 14.76 12.16 -2.06
N GLN A 75 15.10 13.11 -1.18
CA GLN A 75 14.92 14.57 -1.24
C GLN A 75 14.07 15.21 -2.38
N LYS A 76 13.05 16.00 -1.99
CA LYS A 76 12.72 17.41 -2.40
C LYS A 76 12.81 17.87 -3.87
N SER A 77 13.05 17.00 -4.85
CA SER A 77 13.41 17.39 -6.23
C SER A 77 12.47 16.85 -7.31
N LEU A 78 11.48 16.03 -6.95
CA LEU A 78 10.55 15.37 -7.87
C LEU A 78 9.07 15.69 -7.59
N GLU A 79 8.79 16.79 -6.89
CA GLU A 79 7.41 17.20 -6.55
C GLU A 79 6.54 17.57 -7.77
N ASN A 80 7.13 17.68 -8.97
CA ASN A 80 6.47 18.20 -10.18
C ASN A 80 6.46 17.25 -11.40
N LYS A 81 6.56 15.92 -11.24
CA LYS A 81 6.11 15.01 -12.31
C LYS A 81 4.64 14.69 -12.07
N GLU A 82 3.82 15.63 -12.52
CA GLU A 82 2.37 15.63 -12.57
C GLU A 82 1.85 14.55 -13.52
N THR A 83 2.14 13.27 -13.26
CA THR A 83 1.25 12.24 -13.80
C THR A 83 -0.01 12.29 -12.94
N PRO A 84 -1.17 12.65 -13.52
CA PRO A 84 -2.39 12.71 -12.75
C PRO A 84 -2.63 11.33 -12.16
N SER A 85 -2.67 11.26 -10.83
CA SER A 85 -2.97 10.04 -10.11
C SER A 85 -4.27 9.46 -10.68
N ILE A 86 -4.31 8.16 -10.99
CA ILE A 86 -5.45 7.50 -11.67
C ILE A 86 -6.79 7.78 -10.95
N LEU A 87 -6.76 8.05 -9.65
CA LEU A 87 -7.91 8.40 -8.82
C LEU A 87 -8.44 9.84 -9.04
N ILE A 88 -7.62 10.72 -9.59
CA ILE A 88 -7.89 12.16 -9.81
C ILE A 88 -8.11 12.45 -11.30
N ASP A 89 -7.50 11.66 -12.18
CA ASP A 89 -7.62 11.82 -13.63
C ASP A 89 -9.06 11.57 -14.12
N THR A 90 -9.61 12.55 -14.82
CA THR A 90 -10.98 12.51 -15.37
C THR A 90 -11.16 11.41 -16.40
N ARG A 91 -10.10 11.02 -17.12
CA ARG A 91 -10.14 9.94 -18.12
C ARG A 91 -10.47 8.59 -17.51
N PHE A 92 -10.07 8.36 -16.27
CA PHE A 92 -10.27 7.10 -15.54
C PHE A 92 -11.44 7.14 -14.56
N GLN A 93 -12.19 8.25 -14.51
CA GLN A 93 -13.33 8.41 -13.59
C GLN A 93 -14.40 7.33 -13.79
N SER A 94 -14.58 6.85 -15.01
CA SER A 94 -15.50 5.77 -15.36
C SER A 94 -15.20 4.45 -14.63
N LEU A 95 -13.93 4.16 -14.27
CA LEU A 95 -13.53 2.94 -13.56
C LEU A 95 -14.09 2.85 -12.13
N PHE A 96 -14.43 4.00 -11.54
CA PHE A 96 -14.82 4.11 -10.14
C PHE A 96 -16.30 4.49 -9.95
N THR A 97 -16.99 4.81 -11.05
CA THR A 97 -18.38 5.28 -11.06
C THR A 97 -19.33 4.29 -11.76
N ASN A 98 -18.91 3.67 -12.86
CA ASN A 98 -19.76 2.77 -13.64
C ASN A 98 -19.73 1.35 -13.08
N LEU A 99 -20.92 0.77 -12.84
CA LEU A 99 -21.08 -0.61 -12.34
C LEU A 99 -20.57 -1.67 -13.33
N ASP A 100 -20.63 -1.39 -14.63
CA ASP A 100 -20.16 -2.31 -15.68
C ASP A 100 -18.64 -2.55 -15.60
N MET A 101 -17.91 -1.61 -14.98
CA MET A 101 -16.47 -1.74 -14.77
C MET A 101 -16.12 -2.47 -13.47
N GLN A 102 -17.11 -3.05 -12.76
CA GLN A 102 -16.88 -3.76 -11.51
C GLN A 102 -16.03 -5.01 -11.71
N ILE A 103 -14.94 -5.11 -10.96
CA ILE A 103 -14.05 -6.25 -10.96
C ILE A 103 -14.71 -7.40 -10.19
N ASP A 104 -15.02 -8.49 -10.89
CA ASP A 104 -15.48 -9.74 -10.28
C ASP A 104 -14.29 -10.69 -10.04
N ALA A 105 -13.97 -10.91 -8.77
CA ALA A 105 -12.91 -11.83 -8.37
C ALA A 105 -13.24 -13.31 -8.68
N ASN A 106 -14.51 -13.65 -8.87
CA ASN A 106 -14.93 -15.01 -9.17
C ASN A 106 -14.85 -15.37 -10.65
N HIS A 107 -14.75 -14.37 -11.52
CA HIS A 107 -14.69 -14.56 -12.96
C HIS A 107 -13.49 -15.41 -13.39
N LYS A 108 -13.69 -16.33 -14.34
CA LYS A 108 -12.68 -17.29 -14.80
C LYS A 108 -11.36 -16.61 -15.19
N TYR A 109 -11.45 -15.53 -15.96
CA TYR A 109 -10.30 -14.80 -16.47
C TYR A 109 -9.52 -14.09 -15.35
N PHE A 110 -10.21 -13.58 -14.33
CA PHE A 110 -9.54 -12.96 -13.19
C PHE A 110 -8.71 -14.00 -12.43
N LYS A 111 -9.29 -15.19 -12.19
CA LYS A 111 -8.61 -16.30 -11.50
C LYS A 111 -7.42 -16.86 -12.28
N SER A 112 -7.47 -16.90 -13.61
CA SER A 112 -6.32 -17.35 -14.41
C SER A 112 -5.16 -16.36 -14.41
N ILE A 113 -5.46 -15.05 -14.30
CA ILE A 113 -4.46 -13.98 -14.35
C ILE A 113 -3.84 -13.71 -12.96
N ALA A 114 -4.61 -13.87 -11.88
CA ALA A 114 -4.15 -13.56 -10.52
C ALA A 114 -2.82 -14.25 -10.10
N PRO A 115 -2.55 -15.53 -10.44
CA PRO A 115 -1.27 -16.18 -10.16
C PRO A 115 -0.09 -15.56 -10.91
N LEU A 116 -0.31 -15.02 -12.12
CA LEU A 116 0.73 -14.36 -12.90
C LEU A 116 1.03 -12.98 -12.30
N VAL A 117 0.00 -12.22 -11.97
CA VAL A 117 0.12 -10.89 -11.35
C VAL A 117 0.81 -10.98 -9.98
N SER A 118 0.56 -12.02 -9.19
CA SER A 118 1.24 -12.19 -7.89
C SER A 118 2.73 -12.49 -8.03
N ARG A 119 3.14 -13.22 -9.09
CA ARG A 119 4.56 -13.46 -9.40
C ARG A 119 5.25 -12.17 -9.82
N LEU A 120 4.62 -11.41 -10.73
CA LEU A 120 5.15 -10.12 -11.19
C LEU A 120 5.31 -9.13 -10.04
N ASN A 121 4.27 -8.94 -9.22
CA ASN A 121 4.33 -8.04 -8.06
C ASN A 121 5.41 -8.45 -7.05
N LYS A 122 5.66 -9.76 -6.90
CA LYS A 122 6.73 -10.25 -6.03
C LYS A 122 8.11 -9.97 -6.61
N GLN A 123 8.30 -10.09 -7.93
CA GLN A 123 9.55 -9.73 -8.60
C GLN A 123 9.84 -8.23 -8.49
N THR A 124 8.86 -7.37 -8.79
CA THR A 124 9.03 -5.91 -8.65
C THR A 124 9.33 -5.50 -7.22
N ALA A 125 8.74 -6.17 -6.23
CA ALA A 125 9.06 -5.91 -4.82
C ALA A 125 10.49 -6.34 -4.45
N VAL A 126 11.02 -7.41 -5.07
CA VAL A 126 12.41 -7.86 -4.86
C VAL A 126 13.39 -6.91 -5.56
N GLU A 127 13.08 -6.49 -6.79
CA GLU A 127 13.88 -5.51 -7.54
C GLU A 127 13.93 -4.15 -6.83
N ASP A 128 12.81 -3.66 -6.31
CA ASP A 128 12.76 -2.42 -5.51
C ASP A 128 13.66 -2.48 -4.26
N GLU A 129 13.80 -3.66 -3.65
CA GLU A 129 14.66 -3.88 -2.48
C GLU A 129 16.13 -4.06 -2.88
N SER A 130 16.44 -4.71 -4.01
CA SER A 130 17.82 -4.85 -4.52
C SER A 130 18.38 -3.55 -5.10
N ILE A 131 17.57 -2.74 -5.79
CA ILE A 131 17.94 -1.39 -6.28
C ILE A 131 18.26 -0.43 -5.12
N SER A 132 17.81 -0.74 -3.89
CA SER A 132 18.22 0.02 -2.70
C SER A 132 19.63 -0.33 -2.20
N ASN A 133 20.19 -1.47 -2.63
CA ASN A 133 21.48 -2.00 -2.17
C ASN A 133 22.56 -2.06 -3.27
N GLU A 134 22.21 -2.01 -4.55
CA GLU A 134 23.17 -2.21 -5.64
C GLU A 134 23.12 -1.03 -6.64
N ASN A 135 23.89 0.02 -6.34
CA ASN A 135 24.54 0.78 -7.40
C ASN A 135 25.80 -0.01 -7.78
N GLU A 136 25.69 -0.99 -8.67
CA GLU A 136 26.76 -1.51 -9.53
C GLU A 136 26.24 -2.74 -10.29
N GLU A 137 26.50 -2.74 -11.62
CA GLU A 137 26.31 -3.83 -12.59
C GLU A 137 25.00 -3.84 -13.41
N GLU A 138 25.12 -3.29 -14.62
CA GLU A 138 24.18 -3.30 -15.73
C GLU A 138 24.12 -4.66 -16.46
N GLU A 139 23.07 -4.79 -17.29
CA GLU A 139 22.87 -5.73 -18.41
C GLU A 139 22.39 -7.16 -18.10
N ARG A 140 21.07 -7.32 -17.88
CA ARG A 140 20.29 -8.51 -18.34
C ARG A 140 18.81 -8.17 -18.57
N GLU A 141 18.50 -7.49 -19.67
CA GLU A 141 17.14 -7.38 -20.19
C GLU A 141 17.19 -7.92 -21.63
N ASP A 142 16.46 -9.01 -21.91
CA ASP A 142 15.89 -9.36 -23.24
C ASP A 142 15.35 -10.81 -23.37
N ASN A 143 15.42 -11.69 -22.35
CA ASN A 143 15.13 -13.12 -22.55
C ASN A 143 13.75 -13.66 -22.10
N LEU A 144 12.81 -12.84 -21.60
CA LEU A 144 11.61 -13.41 -20.93
C LEU A 144 10.31 -13.44 -21.75
N ILE A 145 10.25 -12.75 -22.88
CA ILE A 145 9.06 -12.79 -23.77
C ILE A 145 8.99 -14.13 -24.53
N ASP A 146 10.15 -14.75 -24.79
CA ASP A 146 10.25 -15.98 -25.57
C ASP A 146 9.75 -17.24 -24.84
N ASP A 147 9.84 -17.27 -23.49
CA ASP A 147 9.40 -18.42 -22.68
C ASP A 147 7.88 -18.57 -22.59
N ILE A 148 7.11 -17.50 -22.84
CA ILE A 148 5.64 -17.54 -22.83
C ILE A 148 5.10 -17.97 -24.20
N LEU A 149 5.75 -17.57 -25.29
CA LEU A 149 5.30 -17.86 -26.67
C LEU A 149 5.67 -19.27 -27.17
N THR A 150 6.65 -19.94 -26.54
CA THR A 150 7.13 -21.27 -26.99
C THR A 150 6.28 -22.45 -26.50
N SER A 151 5.24 -22.22 -25.69
CA SER A 151 4.45 -23.31 -25.07
C SER A 151 3.10 -23.61 -25.74
N GLU A 152 2.74 -22.92 -26.83
CA GLU A 152 1.42 -23.07 -27.48
C GLU A 152 1.39 -23.66 -28.91
N GLU A 153 2.52 -24.04 -29.53
CA GLU A 153 2.50 -24.67 -30.87
C GLU A 153 2.88 -26.17 -30.88
N GLU A 154 1.86 -26.98 -31.18
CA GLU A 154 1.86 -28.36 -31.71
C GLU A 154 2.47 -29.48 -30.84
N LYS A 155 1.63 -30.45 -30.40
CA LYS A 155 1.66 -31.87 -30.85
C LYS A 155 0.33 -32.58 -30.57
N GLU A 156 -0.49 -32.70 -31.61
CA GLU A 156 -1.50 -33.76 -31.73
C GLU A 156 -0.86 -35.05 -32.31
N THR A 157 -1.19 -36.18 -31.66
CA THR A 157 -1.07 -37.58 -32.11
C THR A 157 0.32 -38.21 -32.33
N THR A 158 0.70 -39.14 -31.46
CA THR A 158 0.85 -40.60 -31.74
C THR A 158 1.56 -41.30 -30.58
N HIS A 159 1.11 -42.53 -30.30
CA HIS A 159 1.40 -43.39 -29.14
C HIS A 159 2.78 -43.28 -28.48
N ARG A 160 2.81 -43.03 -27.16
CA ARG A 160 3.94 -43.43 -26.30
C ARG A 160 3.47 -43.89 -24.91
N LYS A 161 3.96 -45.07 -24.56
CA LYS A 161 3.68 -45.91 -23.38
C LYS A 161 3.53 -45.11 -22.07
N THR A 162 2.46 -45.39 -21.34
CA THR A 162 2.31 -45.05 -19.92
C THR A 162 3.40 -45.75 -19.10
N LYS A 163 4.42 -45.01 -18.65
CA LYS A 163 5.21 -45.42 -17.49
C LYS A 163 4.47 -44.94 -16.25
N LEU A 164 3.71 -45.85 -15.66
CA LEU A 164 3.22 -45.70 -14.29
C LEU A 164 4.45 -45.58 -13.37
N VAL A 165 4.56 -44.47 -12.64
CA VAL A 165 5.51 -44.33 -11.54
C VAL A 165 4.94 -45.13 -10.36
N PRO A 166 5.69 -46.04 -9.73
CA PRO A 166 5.20 -46.81 -8.59
C PRO A 166 4.88 -45.88 -7.40
N LEU A 167 3.72 -46.09 -6.79
CA LEU A 167 3.13 -45.28 -5.71
C LEU A 167 3.74 -45.53 -4.31
N ASP A 168 4.97 -46.04 -4.23
CA ASP A 168 5.52 -46.58 -2.97
C ASP A 168 6.57 -45.69 -2.28
N ALA A 169 6.60 -44.38 -2.56
CA ALA A 169 7.63 -43.49 -1.98
C ALA A 169 7.13 -42.27 -1.20
N ILE A 170 5.82 -42.07 -1.02
CA ILE A 170 5.30 -40.80 -0.45
C ILE A 170 4.70 -40.94 0.96
N ASN A 171 4.43 -42.15 1.44
CA ASN A 171 3.68 -42.31 2.70
C ASN A 171 4.54 -42.55 3.94
N ASP A 172 5.82 -42.89 3.82
CA ASP A 172 6.65 -43.24 4.98
C ASP A 172 7.05 -42.04 5.85
N THR A 173 7.22 -40.85 5.25
CA THR A 173 7.64 -39.66 6.01
C THR A 173 6.48 -39.09 6.82
N LEU A 174 5.28 -39.03 6.24
CA LEU A 174 4.08 -38.54 6.92
C LEU A 174 3.60 -39.53 8.00
N ILE A 175 3.64 -40.84 7.73
CA ILE A 175 3.25 -41.87 8.70
C ILE A 175 4.23 -41.90 9.88
N LYS A 176 5.55 -41.81 9.65
CA LYS A 176 6.53 -41.72 10.74
C LYS A 176 6.37 -40.43 11.55
N LYS A 177 6.03 -39.30 10.91
CA LYS A 177 5.82 -38.01 11.61
C LYS A 177 4.56 -38.03 12.47
N LEU A 178 3.47 -38.64 11.99
CA LEU A 178 2.25 -38.85 12.76
C LEU A 178 2.44 -39.84 13.92
N PHE A 179 3.19 -40.92 13.69
CA PHE A 179 3.49 -41.92 14.73
C PHE A 179 4.34 -41.35 15.87
N VAL A 180 5.37 -40.57 15.54
CA VAL A 180 6.22 -39.89 16.55
C VAL A 180 5.38 -38.89 17.36
N HIS A 181 4.53 -38.09 16.73
CA HIS A 181 3.70 -37.12 17.45
C HIS A 181 2.67 -37.78 18.38
N TYR A 182 2.09 -38.91 17.97
CA TYR A 182 1.18 -39.68 18.81
C TYR A 182 1.91 -40.28 20.02
N PHE A 183 3.08 -40.89 19.81
CA PHE A 183 3.86 -41.55 20.87
C PHE A 183 4.41 -40.57 21.91
N LEU A 184 4.81 -39.35 21.52
CA LEU A 184 5.22 -38.32 22.47
C LEU A 184 4.03 -37.76 23.28
N SER A 185 2.82 -37.70 22.70
CA SER A 185 1.64 -37.17 23.40
C SER A 185 1.11 -38.11 24.49
N THR A 186 1.24 -39.43 24.31
CA THR A 186 0.71 -40.43 25.25
C THR A 186 1.65 -40.73 26.42
N ASN A 187 2.94 -40.37 26.32
CA ASN A 187 3.95 -40.68 27.34
C ASN A 187 4.38 -39.49 28.21
N MET A 188 3.65 -38.36 28.17
CA MET A 188 4.03 -37.12 28.88
C MET A 188 3.02 -36.65 29.94
N TYR A 189 2.31 -37.57 30.60
CA TYR A 189 1.59 -37.29 31.85
C TYR A 189 1.85 -38.38 32.90
N PRO A 190 2.73 -38.16 33.89
CA PRO A 190 2.70 -38.99 35.09
C PRO A 190 1.41 -38.67 35.86
N HIS A 191 0.48 -39.62 35.93
CA HIS A 191 -0.65 -39.57 36.86
C HIS A 191 -0.11 -39.64 38.29
N THR A 192 -0.02 -38.49 38.96
CA THR A 192 0.08 -38.41 40.43
C THR A 192 -1.26 -38.83 41.02
N VAL A 193 -1.39 -40.10 41.37
CA VAL A 193 -2.46 -40.58 42.26
C VAL A 193 -2.11 -40.19 43.70
N HIS A 194 -2.73 -39.14 44.21
CA HIS A 194 -2.83 -38.90 45.65
C HIS A 194 -3.79 -39.93 46.24
N SER A 195 -3.24 -40.84 47.04
CA SER A 195 -3.96 -41.76 47.92
C SER A 195 -4.58 -40.95 49.07
N LEU A 196 -5.90 -40.85 49.09
CA LEU A 196 -6.68 -40.49 50.29
C LEU A 196 -7.08 -41.81 50.99
N CYS A 197 -6.45 -42.07 52.13
CA CYS A 197 -6.94 -42.89 53.24
C CYS A 197 -6.35 -42.29 54.52
#